data_AF-G3MJH9-F1
#
_entry.id   AF-G3MJH9-F1
#
_cell.length_a   1.000
_cell.length_b   1.000
_cell.length_c   1.000
_cell.angle_alpha   90.00
_cell.angle_beta   90.00
_cell.angle_gamma   90.00
#
_symmetry.space_group_name_H-M   'P 1'
#
loop_
_entity.id
_entity.type
_entity.pdbx_description
1 polymer ?
#
loop_
_entity_poly.entity_id
_entity_poly.type
_entity_poly.pdbx_seq_one_letter_code
_entity_poly.pdbx_strand_id
1 'polypeptide(L)'
;GRRRLHRRPPHAYRRGCALCRNKAAAAVGDKRQKDTPKNNCHIKTMQRVPYKYVDGYCCNGFFHGDIVRSALNYKPRHDDVFIATYPKCGTTWVQFIVHGIFNRGAFPKDAVEFMLASPFIEMLGAEAALKMPRPGAIKTHMPFHKVPYSKEAKYITVTRNPFDVCVSFYHHTKEKPSYNVPTMTFDDYFENFVQGTVSFGDYFDHLLSWYEHKDDPNVLFLTYEQLKSDARTQVLRIADFLGPDLR
;
A
#
# COMPACT_ATOMS: atom_id res chain seq x y z
N GLY A 1 49.11 -1.35 -17.52
CA GLY A 1 48.47 -2.54 -18.10
C GLY A 1 47.22 -2.89 -17.31
N ARG A 2 46.05 -2.75 -17.91
CA ARG A 2 44.73 -3.04 -17.31
C ARG A 2 44.53 -4.57 -17.22
N ARG A 3 44.08 -5.10 -16.08
CA ARG A 3 43.36 -6.39 -16.02
C ARG A 3 42.02 -6.18 -15.32
N ARG A 4 40.95 -6.26 -16.11
CA ARG A 4 39.55 -6.23 -15.69
C ARG A 4 39.19 -7.59 -15.09
N LEU A 5 38.72 -7.62 -13.85
CA LEU A 5 37.98 -8.75 -13.29
C LEU A 5 36.51 -8.57 -13.65
N HIS A 6 36.04 -9.32 -14.65
CA HIS A 6 34.61 -9.48 -14.94
C HIS A 6 33.98 -10.35 -13.85
N ARG A 7 33.20 -9.76 -12.94
CA ARG A 7 32.24 -10.49 -12.11
C ARG A 7 30.86 -10.38 -12.77
N ARG A 8 30.33 -11.51 -13.24
CA ARG A 8 28.96 -11.67 -13.75
C ARG A 8 27.97 -11.63 -12.56
N PRO A 9 26.76 -11.07 -12.73
CA PRO A 9 25.72 -11.14 -11.71
C PRO A 9 25.07 -12.55 -11.68
N PRO A 10 24.65 -13.05 -10.50
CA PRO A 10 23.97 -14.33 -10.40
C PRO A 10 22.50 -14.20 -10.81
N HIS A 11 22.17 -14.68 -12.01
CA HIS A 11 20.82 -15.12 -12.36
C HIS A 11 20.59 -16.52 -11.78
N ALA A 12 19.73 -16.67 -10.76
CA ALA A 12 18.98 -17.92 -10.52
C ALA A 12 18.00 -17.79 -9.33
N TYR A 13 16.86 -17.13 -9.53
CA TYR A 13 15.63 -17.49 -8.82
C TYR A 13 14.49 -17.67 -9.84
N ARG A 14 14.71 -18.59 -10.79
CA ARG A 14 13.65 -19.25 -11.54
C ARG A 14 13.46 -20.64 -10.96
N ARG A 15 12.87 -20.72 -9.75
CA ARG A 15 12.13 -21.91 -9.32
C ARG A 15 10.67 -21.47 -9.20
N GLY A 16 10.00 -21.52 -10.35
CA GLY A 16 8.58 -21.21 -10.45
C GLY A 16 7.78 -22.17 -9.58
N CYS A 17 7.00 -21.60 -8.67
CA CYS A 17 5.87 -22.23 -8.01
C CYS A 17 4.97 -22.87 -9.08
N ALA A 18 4.48 -24.09 -8.82
CA ALA A 18 3.70 -24.90 -9.76
C ALA A 18 2.40 -24.20 -10.24
N LEU A 19 1.95 -23.16 -9.54
CA LEU A 19 0.77 -22.35 -9.88
C LEU A 19 0.93 -21.46 -11.13
N CYS A 20 2.15 -21.18 -11.61
CA CYS A 20 2.37 -20.29 -12.76
C CYS A 20 2.42 -21.00 -14.14
N ARG A 21 2.32 -22.34 -14.21
CA ARG A 21 2.47 -23.07 -15.49
C ARG A 21 1.18 -23.32 -16.28
N ASN A 22 0.00 -23.06 -15.71
CA ASN A 22 -1.28 -23.34 -16.38
C ASN A 22 -1.85 -22.14 -17.15
N LYS A 23 -1.03 -21.49 -17.98
CA LYS A 23 -1.49 -20.58 -19.03
C LYS A 23 -0.66 -20.79 -20.30
N ALA A 24 -0.94 -21.89 -21.02
CA ALA A 24 -0.75 -22.07 -22.46
C ALA A 24 -0.76 -23.56 -22.81
N ALA A 25 -1.96 -24.15 -23.01
CA ALA A 25 -2.18 -25.33 -23.87
C ALA A 25 -3.65 -25.75 -23.80
N ALA A 26 -4.47 -25.31 -24.74
CA ALA A 26 -5.72 -25.99 -25.10
C ALA A 26 -6.28 -25.42 -26.41
N ALA A 27 -5.66 -25.78 -27.53
CA ALA A 27 -6.26 -25.64 -28.86
C ALA A 27 -5.60 -26.64 -29.82
N VAL A 28 -5.98 -27.92 -29.75
CA VAL A 28 -6.10 -28.88 -30.87
C VAL A 28 -6.94 -30.06 -30.34
N GLY A 29 -7.99 -30.44 -31.06
CA GLY A 29 -8.90 -31.51 -30.68
C GLY A 29 -8.32 -32.91 -30.87
N ASP A 30 -8.66 -33.82 -29.94
CA ASP A 30 -8.68 -35.26 -30.19
C ASP A 30 -9.96 -35.83 -29.55
N LYS A 31 -10.71 -36.60 -30.33
CA LYS A 31 -11.96 -37.27 -29.95
C LYS A 31 -11.60 -38.58 -29.26
N ARG A 32 -11.85 -38.69 -27.95
CA ARG A 32 -12.03 -39.98 -27.28
C ARG A 32 -12.96 -39.84 -26.07
N GLN A 33 -14.17 -40.37 -26.25
CA GLN A 33 -15.22 -40.46 -25.25
C GLN A 33 -14.85 -41.59 -24.28
N LYS A 34 -14.56 -41.23 -23.03
CA LYS A 34 -14.46 -42.18 -21.91
C LYS A 34 -15.22 -41.60 -20.74
N ASP A 35 -16.23 -42.34 -20.29
CA ASP A 35 -17.09 -42.01 -19.17
C ASP A 35 -16.25 -41.67 -17.92
N THR A 36 -16.32 -40.39 -17.54
CA THR A 36 -15.69 -39.86 -16.32
C THR A 36 -16.79 -39.67 -15.28
N PRO A 37 -16.58 -40.03 -13.99
CA PRO A 37 -17.59 -39.85 -12.97
C PRO A 37 -17.94 -38.36 -12.85
N LYS A 38 -19.23 -38.03 -12.82
CA LYS A 38 -19.71 -36.66 -12.58
C LYS A 38 -19.37 -36.23 -11.15
N ASN A 39 -18.14 -35.79 -10.93
CA ASN A 39 -17.80 -34.98 -9.78
C ASN A 39 -18.49 -33.62 -9.97
N ASN A 40 -19.68 -33.47 -9.38
CA ASN A 40 -20.25 -32.16 -9.08
C ASN A 40 -19.40 -31.50 -7.98
N CYS A 41 -18.17 -31.12 -8.34
CA CYS A 41 -17.46 -30.10 -7.58
C CYS A 41 -18.20 -28.80 -7.92
N HIS A 42 -19.06 -28.35 -7.00
CA HIS A 42 -19.57 -26.99 -7.06
C HIS A 42 -18.37 -26.05 -6.96
N ILE A 43 -17.82 -25.66 -8.10
CA ILE A 43 -16.85 -24.57 -8.18
C ILE A 43 -17.62 -23.34 -7.70
N LYS A 44 -17.50 -23.00 -6.41
CA LYS A 44 -18.03 -21.75 -5.89
C LYS A 44 -17.37 -20.63 -6.68
N THR A 45 -18.16 -19.86 -7.40
CA THR A 45 -17.66 -18.63 -8.04
C THR A 45 -17.30 -17.66 -6.94
N MET A 46 -16.00 -17.48 -6.69
CA MET A 46 -15.48 -16.55 -5.69
C MET A 46 -15.99 -15.14 -5.95
N GLN A 47 -16.56 -14.49 -4.93
CA GLN A 47 -16.95 -13.09 -5.02
C GLN A 47 -15.69 -12.22 -5.11
N ARG A 48 -15.68 -11.24 -6.03
CA ARG A 48 -14.53 -10.33 -6.22
C ARG A 48 -14.80 -8.95 -5.63
N VAL A 49 -13.76 -8.32 -5.10
CA VAL A 49 -13.80 -6.89 -4.73
C VAL A 49 -13.71 -6.06 -6.01
N PRO A 50 -14.64 -5.13 -6.30
CA PRO A 50 -14.52 -4.24 -7.44
C PRO A 50 -13.30 -3.31 -7.34
N TYR A 51 -12.47 -3.28 -8.38
CA TYR A 51 -11.35 -2.36 -8.52
C TYR A 51 -11.16 -1.95 -9.98
N LYS A 52 -10.36 -0.92 -10.19
CA LYS A 52 -9.95 -0.39 -11.49
C LYS A 52 -8.48 0.01 -11.46
N TYR A 53 -7.90 0.20 -12.64
CA TYR A 53 -6.56 0.76 -12.79
C TYR A 53 -6.62 2.18 -13.32
N VAL A 54 -5.84 3.08 -12.72
CA VAL A 54 -5.58 4.42 -13.23
C VAL A 54 -4.07 4.54 -13.41
N ASP A 55 -3.61 4.59 -14.66
CA ASP A 55 -2.18 4.67 -15.01
C ASP A 55 -1.31 3.60 -14.31
N GLY A 56 -1.88 2.39 -14.22
CA GLY A 56 -1.28 1.22 -13.58
C GLY A 56 -1.38 1.17 -12.05
N TYR A 57 -2.07 2.12 -11.40
CA TYR A 57 -2.37 2.08 -9.96
C TYR A 57 -3.75 1.48 -9.70
N CYS A 58 -3.83 0.47 -8.82
CA CYS A 58 -5.07 -0.23 -8.47
C CYS A 58 -5.85 0.53 -7.38
N CYS A 59 -7.12 0.87 -7.63
CA CYS A 59 -8.00 1.50 -6.64
C CYS A 59 -9.45 1.02 -6.81
N ASN A 60 -10.31 1.21 -5.80
CA ASN A 60 -11.74 0.89 -5.95
C ASN A 60 -12.53 2.02 -6.65
N GLY A 61 -13.82 1.77 -6.87
CA GLY A 61 -14.73 2.69 -7.56
C GLY A 61 -14.88 4.06 -6.90
N PHE A 62 -14.57 4.19 -5.60
CA PHE A 62 -14.69 5.45 -4.86
C PHE A 62 -13.65 6.50 -5.29
N PHE A 63 -12.49 6.10 -5.82
CA PHE A 63 -11.46 7.04 -6.23
C PHE A 63 -11.69 7.54 -7.67
N HIS A 64 -11.78 8.86 -7.86
CA HIS A 64 -11.96 9.44 -9.20
C HIS A 64 -10.65 9.37 -10.01
N GLY A 65 -10.75 8.98 -11.29
CA GLY A 65 -9.57 8.75 -12.14
C GLY A 65 -8.68 9.98 -12.29
N ASP A 66 -9.28 11.15 -12.51
CA ASP A 66 -8.51 12.40 -12.68
C ASP A 66 -7.85 12.86 -11.38
N ILE A 67 -8.48 12.59 -10.24
CA ILE A 67 -7.91 12.90 -8.91
C ILE A 67 -6.71 11.98 -8.61
N VAL A 68 -6.84 10.69 -8.88
CA VAL A 68 -5.73 9.73 -8.75
C VAL A 68 -4.59 10.09 -9.71
N ARG A 69 -4.90 10.47 -10.95
CA ARG A 69 -3.89 10.92 -11.91
C ARG A 69 -3.20 12.21 -11.47
N SER A 70 -3.94 13.16 -10.89
CA SER A 70 -3.38 14.35 -10.26
C SER A 70 -2.42 13.98 -9.13
N ALA A 71 -2.79 13.03 -8.27
CA ALA A 71 -1.95 12.52 -7.19
C ALA A 71 -0.65 11.88 -7.71
N LEU A 72 -0.74 10.98 -8.71
CA LEU A 72 0.41 10.31 -9.32
C LEU A 72 1.40 11.30 -9.97
N ASN A 73 0.91 12.45 -10.44
CA ASN A 73 1.71 13.47 -11.09
C ASN A 73 2.18 14.60 -10.15
N TYR A 74 1.86 14.52 -8.86
CA TYR A 74 2.30 15.49 -7.88
C TYR A 74 3.82 15.66 -7.91
N LYS A 75 4.29 16.87 -7.66
CA LYS A 75 5.72 17.19 -7.57
C LYS A 75 6.03 17.50 -6.11
N PRO A 76 6.66 16.56 -5.38
CA PRO A 76 7.01 16.79 -3.98
C PRO A 76 7.90 18.02 -3.81
N ARG A 77 7.68 18.71 -2.72
CA ARG A 77 8.49 19.82 -2.23
C ARG A 77 9.47 19.33 -1.18
N HIS A 78 10.54 20.08 -0.96
CA HIS A 78 11.55 19.77 0.05
C HIS A 78 11.02 19.73 1.50
N ASP A 79 9.89 20.40 1.77
CA ASP A 79 9.23 20.45 3.08
C ASP A 79 8.10 19.42 3.22
N ASP A 80 7.85 18.60 2.20
CA ASP A 80 6.80 17.59 2.25
C ASP A 80 7.25 16.35 3.03
N VAL A 81 6.30 15.82 3.80
CA VAL A 81 6.40 14.52 4.46
C VAL A 81 5.27 13.64 3.97
N PHE A 82 5.59 12.44 3.51
CA PHE A 82 4.62 11.44 3.12
C PHE A 82 4.47 10.37 4.20
N ILE A 83 3.25 9.96 4.49
CA ILE A 83 2.94 8.75 5.24
C ILE A 83 2.42 7.73 4.22
N ALA A 84 3.31 6.87 3.76
CA ALA A 84 3.09 5.92 2.68
C ALA A 84 2.98 4.49 3.22
N THR A 85 1.77 3.97 3.30
CA THR A 85 1.49 2.68 3.97
C THR A 85 0.54 1.85 3.13
N TYR A 86 0.66 0.53 3.13
CA TYR A 86 -0.44 -0.28 2.63
C TYR A 86 -1.65 -0.08 3.57
N PRO A 87 -2.90 -0.11 3.07
CA PRO A 87 -4.07 -0.02 3.93
C PRO A 87 -3.96 -0.93 5.16
N LYS A 88 -4.40 -0.43 6.30
CA LYS A 88 -4.48 -1.19 7.58
C LYS A 88 -3.15 -1.51 8.26
N CYS A 89 -2.04 -0.91 7.81
CA CYS A 89 -0.74 -1.00 8.48
C CYS A 89 -0.52 0.05 9.59
N GLY A 90 -1.55 0.77 10.03
CA GLY A 90 -1.44 1.78 11.09
C GLY A 90 -1.34 3.24 10.61
N THR A 91 -1.76 3.52 9.38
CA THR A 91 -1.72 4.87 8.76
C THR A 91 -2.29 5.95 9.67
N THR A 92 -3.50 5.76 10.20
CA THR A 92 -4.16 6.74 11.06
C THR A 92 -3.36 7.03 12.33
N TRP A 93 -2.75 5.99 12.92
CA TRP A 93 -1.96 6.15 14.14
C TRP A 93 -0.74 7.03 13.87
N VAL A 94 -0.01 6.77 12.79
CA VAL A 94 1.16 7.59 12.41
C VAL A 94 0.77 8.99 11.96
N GLN A 95 -0.38 9.17 11.29
CA GLN A 95 -0.90 10.51 10.99
C GLN A 95 -1.09 11.34 12.26
N PHE A 96 -1.69 10.76 13.31
CA PHE A 96 -1.84 11.46 14.59
C PHE A 96 -0.50 11.71 15.29
N ILE A 97 0.43 10.74 15.28
CA ILE A 97 1.77 10.95 15.87
C ILE A 97 2.48 12.12 15.18
N VAL A 98 2.56 12.10 13.85
CA VAL A 98 3.25 13.14 13.06
C VAL A 98 2.56 14.49 13.25
N HIS A 99 1.23 14.53 13.25
CA HIS A 99 0.49 15.75 13.52
C HIS A 99 0.78 16.30 14.91
N GLY A 100 0.79 15.44 15.95
CA GLY A 100 1.10 15.84 17.31
C GLY A 100 2.53 16.36 17.46
N ILE A 101 3.51 15.76 16.78
CA ILE A 101 4.90 16.26 16.75
C ILE A 101 4.95 17.66 16.14
N PHE A 102 4.33 17.85 14.96
CA PHE A 102 4.31 19.14 14.27
C PHE A 102 3.56 20.25 15.02
N ASN A 103 2.55 19.89 15.82
CA ASN A 103 1.68 20.83 16.50
C ASN A 103 1.86 20.83 18.03
N ARG A 104 3.01 20.35 18.53
CA ARG A 104 3.37 20.36 19.96
C ARG A 104 2.28 19.76 20.87
N GLY A 105 1.69 18.65 20.42
CA GLY A 105 0.65 17.92 21.13
C GLY A 105 -0.78 18.43 20.92
N ALA A 106 -0.99 19.49 20.12
CA ALA A 106 -2.34 19.86 19.68
C ALA A 106 -2.83 18.88 18.60
N PHE A 107 -4.13 18.55 18.65
CA PHE A 107 -4.78 17.62 17.73
C PHE A 107 -5.96 18.28 17.03
N PRO A 108 -6.35 17.79 15.83
CA PRO A 108 -7.48 18.32 15.10
C PRO A 108 -8.79 18.17 15.89
N LYS A 109 -9.67 19.17 15.80
CA LYS A 109 -10.95 19.21 16.50
C LYS A 109 -11.97 18.25 15.90
N ASP A 110 -11.87 18.03 14.59
CA ASP A 110 -12.79 17.17 13.85
C ASP A 110 -12.10 16.47 12.65
N ALA A 111 -12.88 15.65 11.96
CA ALA A 111 -12.40 14.86 10.82
C ALA A 111 -12.05 15.74 9.60
N VAL A 112 -12.67 16.91 9.44
CA VAL A 112 -12.39 17.82 8.33
C VAL A 112 -11.03 18.45 8.54
N GLU A 113 -10.77 18.97 9.73
CA GLU A 113 -9.46 19.52 10.10
C GLU A 113 -8.35 18.46 9.98
N PHE A 114 -8.61 17.22 10.42
CA PHE A 114 -7.67 16.11 10.26
C PHE A 114 -7.36 15.81 8.77
N MET A 115 -8.38 15.75 7.92
CA MET A 115 -8.19 15.50 6.49
C MET A 115 -7.47 16.65 5.78
N LEU A 116 -7.67 17.90 6.22
CA LEU A 116 -6.96 19.06 5.65
C LEU A 116 -5.51 19.11 6.12
N ALA A 117 -5.23 18.74 7.37
CA ALA A 117 -3.88 18.70 7.94
C ALA A 117 -3.06 17.49 7.45
N SER A 118 -3.73 16.41 7.04
CA SER A 118 -3.08 15.22 6.49
C SER A 118 -3.89 14.63 5.32
N PRO A 119 -3.84 15.26 4.14
CA PRO A 119 -4.68 14.92 3.00
C PRO A 119 -4.29 13.55 2.44
N PHE A 120 -5.31 12.73 2.16
CA PHE A 120 -5.14 11.50 1.41
C PHE A 120 -5.07 11.82 -0.08
N ILE A 121 -3.87 11.83 -0.66
CA ILE A 121 -3.64 12.44 -1.97
C ILE A 121 -4.39 11.72 -3.10
N GLU A 122 -4.58 10.39 -3.02
CA GLU A 122 -5.40 9.65 -3.99
C GLU A 122 -6.88 10.04 -3.99
N MET A 123 -7.37 10.55 -2.85
CA MET A 123 -8.77 10.93 -2.65
C MET A 123 -9.01 12.42 -2.91
N LEU A 124 -8.04 13.28 -2.59
CA LEU A 124 -8.19 14.74 -2.63
C LEU A 124 -7.37 15.41 -3.74
N GLY A 125 -6.44 14.70 -4.36
CA GLY A 125 -5.59 15.17 -5.46
C GLY A 125 -4.41 16.01 -5.01
N ALA A 126 -3.58 16.40 -5.99
CA ALA A 126 -2.39 17.23 -5.75
C ALA A 126 -2.71 18.57 -5.08
N GLU A 127 -3.87 19.17 -5.43
CA GLU A 127 -4.26 20.49 -4.94
C GLU A 127 -4.41 20.52 -3.41
N ALA A 128 -4.92 19.44 -2.82
CA ALA A 128 -5.02 19.33 -1.36
C ALA A 128 -3.64 19.24 -0.69
N ALA A 129 -2.68 18.53 -1.30
CA ALA A 129 -1.30 18.50 -0.82
C ALA A 129 -0.60 19.87 -0.96
N LEU A 130 -0.90 20.63 -2.02
CA LEU A 130 -0.38 21.99 -2.20
C LEU A 130 -0.91 22.95 -1.13
N LYS A 131 -2.22 22.90 -0.84
CA LYS A 131 -2.92 23.78 0.11
C LYS A 131 -2.86 23.35 1.58
N MET A 132 -2.34 22.15 1.86
CA MET A 132 -2.19 21.62 3.22
C MET A 132 -1.45 22.62 4.13
N PRO A 133 -1.93 22.86 5.37
CA PRO A 133 -1.17 23.59 6.38
C PRO A 133 0.20 22.95 6.64
N ARG A 134 1.24 23.77 6.80
CA ARG A 134 2.62 23.30 7.06
C ARG A 134 3.14 23.80 8.40
N PRO A 135 3.94 23.00 9.13
CA PRO A 135 4.35 21.62 8.80
C PRO A 135 3.18 20.61 8.87
N GLY A 136 3.17 19.64 7.96
CA GLY A 136 2.08 18.68 7.78
C GLY A 136 2.54 17.45 7.00
N ALA A 137 1.69 16.42 6.90
CA ALA A 137 2.05 15.17 6.25
C ALA A 137 0.98 14.65 5.29
N ILE A 138 1.38 14.33 4.07
CA ILE A 138 0.52 13.81 3.00
C ILE A 138 0.35 12.30 3.21
N LYS A 139 -0.89 11.81 3.28
CA LYS A 139 -1.18 10.38 3.34
C LYS A 139 -1.22 9.79 1.93
N THR A 140 -0.66 8.59 1.77
CA THR A 140 -0.82 7.78 0.55
C THR A 140 -0.79 6.27 0.83
N HIS A 141 -1.42 5.49 -0.06
CA HIS A 141 -1.36 4.03 -0.14
C HIS A 141 -0.57 3.52 -1.35
N MET A 142 0.17 4.40 -2.03
CA MET A 142 0.98 4.04 -3.19
C MET A 142 2.22 3.21 -2.81
N PRO A 143 2.55 2.16 -3.58
CA PRO A 143 3.85 1.51 -3.48
C PRO A 143 4.97 2.46 -3.90
N PHE A 144 6.22 2.17 -3.51
CA PHE A 144 7.35 3.08 -3.75
C PHE A 144 7.52 3.44 -5.23
N HIS A 145 7.35 2.48 -6.14
CA HIS A 145 7.50 2.71 -7.57
C HIS A 145 6.35 3.52 -8.22
N LYS A 146 5.33 3.93 -7.45
CA LYS A 146 4.22 4.80 -7.89
C LYS A 146 4.11 6.10 -7.11
N VAL A 147 4.66 6.18 -5.90
CA VAL A 147 4.58 7.39 -5.09
C VAL A 147 5.33 8.53 -5.79
N PRO A 148 4.79 9.77 -5.77
CA PRO A 148 5.56 10.96 -6.12
C PRO A 148 6.84 11.04 -5.30
N TYR A 149 7.99 10.85 -5.95
CA TYR A 149 9.29 10.76 -5.28
C TYR A 149 10.18 11.98 -5.52
N SER A 150 10.86 12.43 -4.47
CA SER A 150 11.91 13.45 -4.44
C SER A 150 12.90 13.06 -3.34
N LYS A 151 14.19 13.34 -3.54
CA LYS A 151 15.21 13.08 -2.52
C LYS A 151 15.16 14.10 -1.38
N GLU A 152 14.52 15.24 -1.65
CA GLU A 152 14.40 16.37 -0.76
C GLU A 152 13.17 16.23 0.17
N ALA A 153 12.16 15.47 -0.22
CA ALA A 153 11.01 15.14 0.62
C ALA A 153 11.30 13.94 1.54
N LYS A 154 10.53 13.80 2.63
CA LYS A 154 10.64 12.69 3.58
C LYS A 154 9.49 11.70 3.46
N TYR A 155 9.75 10.43 3.69
CA TYR A 155 8.75 9.36 3.58
C TYR A 155 8.78 8.49 4.83
N ILE A 156 7.63 8.34 5.49
CA ILE A 156 7.43 7.42 6.60
C ILE A 156 6.57 6.28 6.09
N THR A 157 7.12 5.06 6.12
CA THR A 157 6.39 3.85 5.77
C THR A 157 6.24 2.95 6.98
N VAL A 158 5.06 2.33 7.08
CA VAL A 158 4.72 1.39 8.14
C VAL A 158 4.20 0.11 7.51
N THR A 159 4.81 -0.99 7.92
CA THR A 159 4.44 -2.33 7.49
C THR A 159 3.88 -3.12 8.67
N ARG A 160 3.17 -4.20 8.41
CA ARG A 160 2.50 -5.00 9.45
C ARG A 160 2.50 -6.47 9.06
N ASN A 161 2.34 -7.36 10.03
CA ASN A 161 2.12 -8.78 9.73
C ASN A 161 0.97 -8.96 8.69
N PRO A 162 1.20 -9.64 7.55
CA PRO A 162 0.19 -9.75 6.49
C PRO A 162 -1.10 -10.45 6.93
N PHE A 163 -1.04 -11.37 7.90
CA PHE A 163 -2.24 -12.02 8.44
C PHE A 163 -3.15 -11.01 9.13
N ASP A 164 -2.55 -10.15 9.95
CA ASP A 164 -3.23 -9.06 10.63
C ASP A 164 -3.80 -8.02 9.64
N VAL A 165 -3.04 -7.71 8.58
CA VAL A 165 -3.48 -6.81 7.51
C VAL A 165 -4.71 -7.39 6.82
N CYS A 166 -4.67 -8.66 6.42
CA CYS A 166 -5.78 -9.33 5.73
C CYS A 166 -7.07 -9.28 6.57
N VAL A 167 -7.01 -9.66 7.86
CA VAL A 167 -8.17 -9.62 8.75
C VAL A 167 -8.69 -8.20 8.92
N SER A 168 -7.80 -7.24 9.20
CA SER A 168 -8.21 -5.84 9.38
C SER A 168 -8.81 -5.23 8.11
N PHE A 169 -8.30 -5.63 6.94
CA PHE A 169 -8.76 -5.10 5.66
C PHE A 169 -10.09 -5.73 5.26
N TYR A 170 -10.31 -7.02 5.55
CA TYR A 170 -11.62 -7.66 5.40
C TYR A 170 -12.73 -6.89 6.13
N HIS A 171 -12.55 -6.63 7.43
CA HIS A 171 -13.55 -5.90 8.22
C HIS A 171 -13.78 -4.49 7.68
N HIS A 172 -12.70 -3.78 7.31
CA HIS A 172 -12.81 -2.46 6.71
C HIS A 172 -13.57 -2.46 5.37
N THR A 173 -13.30 -3.44 4.51
CA THR A 173 -13.98 -3.60 3.22
C THR A 173 -15.45 -3.93 3.41
N LYS A 174 -15.78 -4.79 4.38
CA LYS A 174 -17.17 -5.17 4.69
C LYS A 174 -18.00 -4.03 5.26
N GLU A 175 -17.41 -3.22 6.13
CA GLU A 175 -18.09 -2.10 6.80
C GLU A 175 -18.26 -0.86 5.91
N LYS A 176 -17.47 -0.73 4.84
CA LYS A 176 -17.45 0.47 4.00
C LYS A 176 -18.24 0.25 2.71
N PRO A 177 -19.38 0.97 2.52
CA PRO A 177 -20.22 0.83 1.33
C PRO A 177 -19.47 1.07 0.01
N SER A 178 -18.41 1.88 0.04
CA SER A 178 -17.57 2.19 -1.12
C SER A 178 -16.91 0.98 -1.78
N TYR A 179 -16.78 -0.14 -1.08
CA TYR A 179 -16.25 -1.38 -1.68
C TYR A 179 -17.33 -2.25 -2.33
N ASN A 180 -18.62 -1.95 -2.12
CA ASN A 180 -19.76 -2.65 -2.73
C ASN A 180 -19.74 -4.18 -2.60
N VAL A 181 -19.39 -4.70 -1.42
CA VAL A 181 -19.29 -6.14 -1.15
C VAL A 181 -19.90 -6.56 0.22
N PRO A 182 -21.15 -6.16 0.53
CA PRO A 182 -21.73 -6.36 1.86
C PRO A 182 -21.86 -7.84 2.27
N THR A 183 -21.94 -8.75 1.30
CA THR A 183 -22.10 -10.20 1.50
C THR A 183 -20.79 -11.00 1.49
N MET A 184 -19.65 -10.33 1.31
CA MET A 184 -18.36 -11.00 1.16
C MET A 184 -17.98 -11.82 2.39
N THR A 185 -17.67 -13.10 2.17
CA THR A 185 -17.14 -13.98 3.21
C THR A 185 -15.66 -13.70 3.46
N PHE A 186 -15.14 -14.10 4.62
CA PHE A 186 -13.70 -13.97 4.87
C PHE A 186 -12.89 -14.86 3.92
N ASP A 187 -13.35 -16.08 3.63
CA ASP A 187 -12.66 -17.01 2.73
C ASP A 187 -12.50 -16.42 1.31
N ASP A 188 -13.57 -15.86 0.75
CA ASP A 188 -13.50 -15.18 -0.56
C ASP A 188 -12.54 -13.99 -0.50
N TYR A 189 -12.59 -13.20 0.58
CA TYR A 189 -11.70 -12.05 0.74
C TYR A 189 -10.23 -12.47 0.87
N PHE A 190 -9.95 -13.51 1.64
CA PHE A 190 -8.61 -14.05 1.83
C PHE A 190 -8.00 -14.48 0.50
N GLU A 191 -8.75 -15.20 -0.32
CA GLU A 191 -8.32 -15.58 -1.68
C GLU A 191 -8.05 -14.34 -2.55
N ASN A 192 -8.91 -13.32 -2.52
CA ASN A 192 -8.66 -12.06 -3.22
C ASN A 192 -7.39 -11.35 -2.70
N PHE A 193 -7.17 -11.34 -1.39
CA PHE A 193 -6.01 -10.70 -0.76
C PHE A 193 -4.71 -11.39 -1.19
N VAL A 194 -4.67 -12.72 -1.13
CA VAL A 194 -3.50 -13.53 -1.56
C VAL A 194 -3.22 -13.36 -3.06
N GLN A 195 -4.27 -13.20 -3.88
CA GLN A 195 -4.13 -12.97 -5.32
C GLN A 195 -3.82 -11.50 -5.67
N GLY A 196 -3.80 -10.58 -4.70
CA GLY A 196 -3.62 -9.15 -4.93
C GLY A 196 -4.80 -8.49 -5.67
N THR A 197 -5.98 -9.13 -5.69
CA THR A 197 -7.20 -8.66 -6.36
C THR A 197 -8.12 -7.89 -5.42
N VAL A 198 -7.54 -7.15 -4.48
CA VAL A 198 -8.21 -6.20 -3.60
C VAL A 198 -7.85 -4.76 -4.01
N SER A 199 -8.53 -3.77 -3.43
CA SER A 199 -8.15 -2.36 -3.63
C SER A 199 -6.70 -2.15 -3.20
N PHE A 200 -5.97 -1.29 -3.93
CA PHE A 200 -4.54 -1.03 -3.71
C PHE A 200 -3.60 -2.18 -4.09
N GLY A 201 -4.13 -3.29 -4.62
CA GLY A 201 -3.35 -4.38 -5.20
C GLY A 201 -2.70 -5.30 -4.16
N ASP A 202 -1.61 -5.94 -4.57
CA ASP A 202 -0.86 -6.91 -3.77
C ASP A 202 -0.10 -6.24 -2.61
N TYR A 203 -0.35 -6.74 -1.40
CA TYR A 203 0.37 -6.32 -0.19
C TYR A 203 1.88 -6.50 -0.33
N PHE A 204 2.34 -7.61 -0.93
CA PHE A 204 3.76 -7.93 -1.01
C PHE A 204 4.49 -7.03 -2.02
N ASP A 205 3.84 -6.64 -3.12
CA ASP A 205 4.38 -5.64 -4.04
C ASP A 205 4.60 -4.28 -3.34
N HIS A 206 3.62 -3.84 -2.52
CA HIS A 206 3.79 -2.65 -1.70
C HIS A 206 4.91 -2.83 -0.65
N LEU A 207 4.90 -3.92 0.12
CA LEU A 207 5.91 -4.18 1.16
C LEU A 207 7.33 -4.21 0.59
N LEU A 208 7.55 -5.01 -0.45
CA LEU A 208 8.89 -5.23 -1.00
C LEU A 208 9.43 -3.97 -1.65
N SER A 209 8.59 -3.22 -2.40
CA SER A 209 9.03 -1.96 -3.02
C SER A 209 9.45 -0.92 -1.99
N TRP A 210 8.81 -0.84 -0.82
CA TRP A 210 9.27 0.06 0.26
C TRP A 210 10.46 -0.51 1.05
N TYR A 211 10.55 -1.84 1.19
CA TYR A 211 11.64 -2.49 1.92
C TYR A 211 12.99 -2.32 1.22
N GLU A 212 13.02 -2.28 -0.11
CA GLU A 212 14.24 -2.00 -0.90
C GLU A 212 14.86 -0.63 -0.58
N HIS A 213 14.05 0.31 -0.10
CA HIS A 213 14.43 1.69 0.22
C HIS A 213 14.51 1.97 1.73
N LYS A 214 14.46 0.94 2.57
CA LYS A 214 14.42 1.09 4.04
C LYS A 214 15.64 1.79 4.65
N ASP A 215 16.76 1.81 3.93
CA ASP A 215 18.02 2.43 4.36
C ASP A 215 18.27 3.78 3.65
N ASP A 216 17.35 4.24 2.79
CA ASP A 216 17.48 5.55 2.16
C ASP A 216 17.36 6.66 3.22
N PRO A 217 18.19 7.72 3.16
CA PRO A 217 18.26 8.73 4.22
C PRO A 217 16.96 9.53 4.39
N ASN A 218 16.10 9.56 3.37
CA ASN A 218 14.81 10.23 3.39
C ASN A 218 13.62 9.27 3.57
N VAL A 219 13.87 8.02 3.96
CA VAL A 219 12.84 7.01 4.24
C VAL A 219 12.97 6.50 5.68
N LEU A 220 11.90 6.64 6.46
CA LEU A 220 11.76 6.01 7.76
C LEU A 220 10.89 4.77 7.64
N PHE A 221 11.51 3.59 7.73
CA PHE A 221 10.83 2.31 7.74
C PHE A 221 10.51 1.84 9.16
N LEU A 222 9.21 1.64 9.44
CA LEU A 222 8.68 1.18 10.72
C LEU A 222 7.84 -0.10 10.54
N THR A 223 7.63 -0.81 11.64
CA THR A 223 6.58 -1.85 11.71
C THR A 223 5.52 -1.47 12.73
N TYR A 224 4.28 -1.87 12.47
CA TYR A 224 3.15 -1.69 13.38
C TYR A 224 3.42 -2.38 14.72
N GLU A 225 4.10 -3.52 14.69
CA GLU A 225 4.46 -4.28 15.89
C GLU A 225 5.45 -3.52 16.77
N GLN A 226 6.42 -2.82 16.19
CA GLN A 226 7.35 -1.93 16.93
C GLN A 226 6.62 -0.74 17.55
N LEU A 227 5.70 -0.12 16.79
CA LEU A 227 4.84 0.96 17.29
C LEU A 227 4.00 0.49 18.49
N LYS A 228 3.48 -0.74 18.43
CA LYS A 228 2.68 -1.33 19.50
C LYS A 228 3.50 -1.76 20.71
N SER A 229 4.70 -2.28 20.53
CA SER A 229 5.54 -2.76 21.63
C SER A 229 6.17 -1.63 22.44
N ASP A 230 6.60 -0.55 21.78
CA ASP A 230 7.21 0.62 22.43
C ASP A 230 6.89 1.90 21.65
N ALA A 231 5.69 2.45 21.90
CA ALA A 231 5.23 3.65 21.25
C ALA A 231 6.14 4.86 21.53
N ARG A 232 6.67 4.99 22.75
CA ARG A 232 7.51 6.14 23.13
C ARG A 232 8.77 6.20 22.28
N THR A 233 9.48 5.08 22.16
CA THR A 233 10.69 5.01 21.34
C THR A 233 10.41 5.26 19.87
N GLN A 234 9.31 4.71 19.31
CA GLN A 234 8.97 4.97 17.92
C GLN A 234 8.54 6.43 17.66
N VAL A 235 7.82 7.07 18.59
CA VAL A 235 7.48 8.50 18.50
C VAL A 235 8.74 9.37 18.46
N LEU A 236 9.71 9.11 19.35
CA LEU A 236 10.99 9.83 19.36
C LEU A 236 11.77 9.60 18.06
N ARG A 237 11.78 8.37 17.55
CA ARG A 237 12.42 8.05 16.26
C ARG A 237 11.76 8.78 15.08
N ILE A 238 10.43 8.93 15.09
CA ILE A 238 9.71 9.75 14.10
C ILE A 238 10.10 11.22 14.25
N ALA A 239 10.13 11.77 15.47
CA ALA A 239 10.53 13.16 15.70
C ALA A 239 11.96 13.44 15.20
N ASP A 240 12.92 12.58 15.57
CA ASP A 240 14.32 12.68 15.14
C ASP A 240 14.44 12.65 13.59
N PHE A 241 13.64 11.81 12.93
CA PHE A 241 13.59 11.74 11.46
C PHE A 241 12.97 13.00 10.82
N LEU A 242 11.91 13.55 11.43
CA LEU A 242 11.23 14.75 10.94
C LEU A 242 12.09 16.01 11.11
N GLY A 243 12.91 16.09 12.16
CA GLY A 243 13.90 17.13 12.34
C GLY A 243 14.35 17.24 13.80
N PRO A 244 15.61 17.63 14.07
CA PRO A 244 16.19 17.61 15.42
C PRO A 244 15.50 18.56 16.40
N ASP A 245 14.88 19.65 15.92
CA ASP A 245 14.18 20.64 16.76
C ASP A 245 12.76 20.22 17.17
N LEU A 246 12.30 19.04 16.75
CA LEU A 246 10.93 18.53 16.97
C LEU A 246 10.82 17.51 18.11
N ARG A 247 11.91 17.31 18.87
CA ARG A 247 11.96 16.40 20.01
C ARG A 247 11.34 16.97 21.29
#